data_AF-A0A6J0UCS1-F1
#
_entry.id   AF-A0A6J0UCS1-F1
#
_cell.length_a   1.000
_cell.length_b   1.000
_cell.length_c   1.000
_cell.angle_alpha   90.00
_cell.angle_beta   90.00
_cell.angle_gamma   90.00
#
_symmetry.space_group_name_H-M   'P 1'
#
loop_
_entity.id
_entity.type
_entity.pdbx_description
1 polymer ?
#
loop_
_entity_poly.entity_id
_entity_poly.type
_entity_poly.pdbx_seq_one_letter_code
_entity_poly.pdbx_strand_id
1 'polypeptide(L)'
;MIKTLLLCLLLTACGLTATGPSHNNDSVPRIHRVYNKLTAVKHVSKRNLISCHENTEYLFNTSLGVLCCESCPPGYVAENVGCTKENPKTSCKKCTLGKEYMDHYNYNTKCLRCRGCDEQHGMEIENNCTINQNTKCKCKTDFFCDSAPCHHCAPCDSCANGRVLEPCTDTKNTKCEETGESRQHFIIIGVIILLVLVIVVVFLLRKKRNNQQKKHTISTKHNIEMVPLKYPDIDLSSHIADIAEEMNLEDVLRLVRKLGVLSSRIEVVKSDNQNNAAEAKIKLLELWYQEKGITGAYGALITTLRNLHLRSAADKIEQKMSLLFQNNENLDRI
;
A
#
# COMPACT_ATOMS: atom_id res chain seq x y z
N MET A 1 18.24 -0.44 11.34
CA MET A 1 18.37 -1.83 10.82
C MET A 1 17.69 -2.83 11.76
N ILE A 2 16.34 -2.83 11.86
CA ILE A 2 15.61 -3.80 12.73
C ILE A 2 14.38 -4.42 12.02
N LYS A 3 13.65 -3.64 11.20
CA LYS A 3 12.47 -4.15 10.46
C LYS A 3 12.79 -5.23 9.39
N THR A 4 14.05 -5.40 8.98
CA THR A 4 14.45 -6.38 7.95
C THR A 4 14.81 -7.76 8.49
N LEU A 5 15.03 -7.95 9.79
CA LEU A 5 15.39 -9.28 10.34
C LEU A 5 14.18 -10.19 10.63
N LEU A 6 12.97 -9.64 10.70
CA LEU A 6 11.78 -10.39 11.15
C LEU A 6 11.03 -11.12 10.02
N LEU A 7 11.41 -10.93 8.76
CA LEU A 7 10.68 -11.44 7.59
C LEU A 7 11.24 -12.77 7.02
N CYS A 8 12.40 -13.24 7.50
CA CYS A 8 13.13 -14.37 6.93
C CYS A 8 12.88 -15.74 7.62
N LEU A 9 11.84 -15.86 8.44
CA LEU A 9 11.56 -17.07 9.26
C LEU A 9 10.35 -17.91 8.80
N LEU A 10 9.86 -17.72 7.57
CA LEU A 10 8.67 -18.42 7.04
C LEU A 10 8.84 -19.05 5.64
N LEU A 11 10.07 -19.25 5.15
CA LEU A 11 10.34 -19.99 3.91
C LEU A 11 11.53 -20.94 4.07
N THR A 12 11.47 -22.06 3.33
CA THR A 12 12.31 -23.28 3.44
C THR A 12 12.01 -24.11 4.71
N ALA A 13 11.87 -25.45 4.64
CA ALA A 13 11.82 -26.33 3.48
C ALA A 13 10.98 -27.60 3.75
N CYS A 14 10.39 -28.17 2.70
CA CYS A 14 10.34 -29.61 2.52
C CYS A 14 10.13 -29.95 1.03
N GLY A 15 10.75 -31.03 0.56
CA GLY A 15 10.53 -31.56 -0.79
C GLY A 15 11.52 -32.66 -1.11
N LEU A 16 11.03 -33.72 -1.79
CA LEU A 16 11.73 -34.71 -2.63
C LEU A 16 10.79 -35.90 -2.90
N THR A 17 10.54 -36.22 -4.19
CA THR A 17 10.41 -37.57 -4.82
C THR A 17 9.52 -38.69 -4.18
N ALA A 18 8.84 -39.60 -4.90
CA ALA A 18 8.92 -40.00 -6.32
C ALA A 18 7.67 -40.80 -6.81
N THR A 19 7.69 -41.21 -8.10
CA THR A 19 6.96 -42.34 -8.74
C THR A 19 5.42 -42.26 -8.98
N GLY A 20 4.99 -42.87 -10.10
CA GLY A 20 3.58 -43.01 -10.55
C GLY A 20 2.98 -44.40 -10.27
N PRO A 21 1.93 -44.85 -11.02
CA PRO A 21 2.13 -45.33 -12.39
C PRO A 21 1.02 -44.96 -13.42
N SER A 22 0.98 -45.66 -14.57
CA SER A 22 0.23 -45.33 -15.81
C SER A 22 -0.93 -46.30 -16.13
N HIS A 23 -1.83 -45.93 -17.06
CA HIS A 23 -2.26 -46.73 -18.24
C HIS A 23 -3.13 -45.82 -19.18
N ASN A 24 -2.78 -45.60 -20.46
CA ASN A 24 -3.18 -46.34 -21.70
C ASN A 24 -4.68 -46.12 -22.12
N ASN A 25 -5.10 -45.95 -23.38
CA ASN A 25 -4.51 -45.94 -24.74
C ASN A 25 -5.35 -44.96 -25.65
N ASP A 26 -5.28 -44.78 -26.99
CA ASP A 26 -4.62 -45.43 -28.15
C ASP A 26 -4.37 -44.42 -29.32
N SER A 27 -4.13 -44.84 -30.58
CA SER A 27 -3.71 -43.96 -31.71
C SER A 27 -4.06 -44.43 -33.16
N VAL A 28 -3.67 -43.62 -34.19
CA VAL A 28 -3.56 -43.93 -35.66
C VAL A 28 -4.91 -43.90 -36.47
N PRO A 29 -4.98 -43.49 -37.78
CA PRO A 29 -4.49 -42.27 -38.48
C PRO A 29 -5.51 -41.64 -39.50
N ARG A 30 -5.16 -40.54 -40.23
CA ARG A 30 -5.58 -40.36 -41.66
C ARG A 30 -4.80 -39.32 -42.51
N ILE A 31 -3.94 -39.85 -43.39
CA ILE A 31 -3.65 -39.48 -44.80
C ILE A 31 -3.71 -38.00 -45.24
N HIS A 32 -2.57 -37.50 -45.75
CA HIS A 32 -2.45 -36.26 -46.55
C HIS A 32 -3.22 -36.32 -47.89
N ARG A 33 -3.74 -35.17 -48.36
CA ARG A 33 -4.12 -34.98 -49.77
C ARG A 33 -3.51 -33.70 -50.33
N VAL A 34 -2.56 -33.83 -51.25
CA VAL A 34 -1.95 -32.69 -51.97
C VAL A 34 -2.96 -32.13 -52.97
N TYR A 35 -3.03 -30.80 -53.07
CA TYR A 35 -3.70 -30.11 -54.17
C TYR A 35 -2.79 -28.98 -54.67
N ASN A 36 -2.20 -29.16 -55.86
CA ASN A 36 -1.36 -28.15 -56.50
C ASN A 36 -2.22 -26.99 -56.99
N LYS A 37 -2.43 -25.98 -56.15
CA LYS A 37 -3.00 -24.70 -56.57
C LYS A 37 -1.88 -23.82 -57.11
N LEU A 38 -1.75 -23.78 -58.44
CA LEU A 38 -0.87 -22.85 -59.15
C LEU A 38 -1.34 -21.40 -58.91
N THR A 39 -0.92 -20.81 -57.80
CA THR A 39 -1.09 -19.39 -57.54
C THR A 39 -0.18 -18.61 -58.48
N ALA A 40 -0.75 -18.13 -59.58
CA ALA A 40 -0.05 -17.28 -60.53
C ALA A 40 0.62 -16.12 -59.80
N VAL A 41 1.96 -16.12 -59.78
CA VAL A 41 2.75 -15.04 -59.18
C VAL A 41 2.55 -13.80 -60.03
N LYS A 42 1.60 -12.95 -59.62
CA LYS A 42 1.58 -11.57 -60.08
C LYS A 42 2.90 -10.95 -59.67
N HIS A 43 3.81 -10.80 -60.63
CA HIS A 43 4.92 -9.86 -60.52
C HIS A 43 4.32 -8.45 -60.44
N VAL A 44 3.88 -8.08 -59.24
CA VAL A 44 3.66 -6.69 -58.87
C VAL A 44 5.02 -6.03 -59.04
N SER A 45 5.18 -5.29 -60.13
CA SER A 45 6.40 -4.53 -60.37
C SER A 45 6.70 -3.72 -59.12
N LYS A 46 7.91 -3.89 -58.56
CA LYS A 46 8.39 -3.03 -57.48
C LYS A 46 8.41 -1.61 -58.05
N ARG A 47 7.39 -0.81 -57.73
CA ARG A 47 7.48 0.64 -57.88
C ARG A 47 8.72 1.04 -57.08
N ASN A 48 9.70 1.64 -57.74
CA ASN A 48 10.81 2.25 -57.01
C ASN A 48 10.19 3.32 -56.11
N LEU A 49 10.16 3.03 -54.81
CA LEU A 49 9.61 3.96 -53.83
C LEU A 49 10.60 5.12 -53.76
N ILE A 50 10.14 6.32 -54.11
CA ILE A 50 10.99 7.51 -54.04
C ILE A 50 11.30 7.75 -52.56
N SER A 51 12.54 7.46 -52.18
CA SER A 51 13.07 7.66 -50.84
C SER A 51 13.98 8.86 -50.88
N CYS A 52 13.62 9.89 -50.11
CA CYS A 52 14.43 11.08 -49.94
C CYS A 52 15.49 10.85 -48.85
N HIS A 53 16.52 11.69 -48.80
CA HIS A 53 17.55 11.61 -47.77
C HIS A 53 16.95 11.94 -46.38
N GLU A 54 17.19 11.07 -45.40
CA GLU A 54 16.59 11.20 -44.07
C GLU A 54 16.98 12.53 -43.38
N ASN A 55 16.00 13.14 -42.71
CA ASN A 55 16.08 14.43 -42.00
C ASN A 55 16.29 15.66 -42.89
N THR A 56 17.19 15.62 -43.87
CA THR A 56 17.52 16.79 -44.72
C THR A 56 16.57 16.99 -45.89
N GLU A 57 15.75 16.00 -46.25
CA GLU A 57 14.76 16.09 -47.32
C GLU A 57 13.38 15.57 -46.89
N TYR A 58 12.34 15.88 -47.67
CA TYR A 58 10.99 15.37 -47.50
C TYR A 58 10.30 15.09 -48.85
N LEU A 59 9.34 14.15 -48.86
CA LEU A 59 8.52 13.87 -50.04
C LEU A 59 7.50 15.00 -50.24
N PHE A 60 7.43 15.55 -51.45
CA PHE A 60 6.42 16.53 -51.85
C PHE A 60 5.64 16.05 -53.08
N ASN A 61 4.32 16.27 -53.06
CA ASN A 61 3.41 15.85 -54.12
C ASN A 61 3.16 17.02 -55.09
N THR A 62 3.50 16.84 -56.36
CA THR A 62 3.20 17.80 -57.43
C THR A 62 2.22 17.23 -58.45
N SER A 63 1.64 18.10 -59.29
CA SER A 63 0.82 17.69 -60.46
C SER A 63 1.57 16.81 -61.46
N LEU A 64 2.91 16.74 -61.38
CA LEU A 64 3.79 15.94 -62.24
C LEU A 64 4.37 14.70 -61.52
N GLY A 65 3.84 14.35 -60.36
CA GLY A 65 4.27 13.23 -59.53
C GLY A 65 4.94 13.64 -58.21
N VAL A 66 5.47 12.66 -57.49
CA VAL A 66 6.21 12.85 -56.23
C VAL A 66 7.66 13.22 -56.52
N LEU A 67 8.23 14.13 -55.74
CA LEU A 67 9.65 14.47 -55.75
C LEU A 67 10.17 14.67 -54.32
N CYS A 68 11.49 14.77 -54.17
CA CYS A 68 12.14 15.11 -52.91
C CYS A 68 12.49 16.60 -52.88
N CYS A 69 12.22 17.26 -51.76
CA CYS A 69 12.58 18.66 -51.53
C CYS A 69 13.58 18.76 -50.37
N GLU A 70 14.58 19.64 -50.49
CA GLU A 70 15.44 19.98 -49.36
C GLU A 70 14.62 20.67 -48.25
N SER A 71 14.76 20.17 -47.02
CA SER A 71 14.22 20.78 -45.82
C SER A 71 14.94 22.09 -45.47
N CYS A 72 14.23 23.03 -44.85
CA CYS A 72 14.85 24.21 -44.26
C CYS A 72 15.74 23.83 -43.07
N PRO A 73 16.95 24.41 -42.95
CA PRO A 73 17.88 24.09 -41.86
C PRO A 73 17.43 24.69 -40.52
N PRO A 74 17.99 24.23 -39.38
CA PRO A 74 17.79 24.84 -38.07
C PRO A 74 18.01 26.36 -38.09
N GLY A 75 17.15 27.11 -37.40
CA GLY A 75 17.07 28.57 -37.54
C GLY A 75 16.07 29.08 -38.57
N TYR A 76 15.53 28.20 -39.42
CA TYR A 76 14.66 28.55 -40.55
C TYR A 76 13.48 27.58 -40.68
N VAL A 77 12.43 28.06 -41.35
CA VAL A 77 11.18 27.35 -41.62
C VAL A 77 10.70 27.67 -43.03
N ALA A 78 9.85 26.83 -43.60
CA ALA A 78 9.31 27.04 -44.94
C ALA A 78 8.53 28.36 -45.02
N GLU A 79 8.83 29.14 -46.05
CA GLU A 79 8.00 30.27 -46.47
C GLU A 79 6.71 29.74 -47.09
N ASN A 80 6.86 28.84 -48.07
CA ASN A 80 5.84 28.02 -48.69
C ASN A 80 6.33 26.56 -48.69
N VAL A 81 5.44 25.58 -48.52
CA VAL A 81 5.81 24.15 -48.54
C VAL A 81 5.99 23.68 -49.97
N GLY A 82 7.04 22.91 -50.22
CA GLY A 82 7.34 22.30 -51.51
C GLY A 82 8.45 23.00 -52.29
N CYS A 83 8.72 22.44 -53.47
CA CYS A 83 9.79 22.82 -54.38
C CYS A 83 9.44 22.32 -55.80
N THR A 84 10.30 22.57 -56.79
CA THR A 84 10.11 22.09 -58.17
C THR A 84 11.28 21.20 -58.61
N LYS A 85 11.25 20.66 -59.85
CA LYS A 85 12.38 19.85 -60.36
C LYS A 85 13.59 20.71 -60.72
N GLU A 86 13.35 21.97 -61.05
CA GLU A 86 14.34 22.97 -61.45
C GLU A 86 14.96 23.66 -60.22
N ASN A 87 14.20 23.78 -59.14
CA ASN A 87 14.67 24.20 -57.82
C ASN A 87 14.16 23.21 -56.75
N PRO A 88 14.95 22.18 -56.37
CA PRO A 88 14.58 21.21 -55.34
C PRO A 88 14.64 21.77 -53.91
N LYS A 89 15.09 23.02 -53.73
CA LYS A 89 15.22 23.66 -52.43
C LYS A 89 13.96 24.42 -52.05
N THR A 90 13.39 24.10 -50.88
CA THR A 90 12.26 24.84 -50.29
C THR A 90 12.65 26.30 -50.04
N SER A 91 11.74 27.26 -50.28
CA SER A 91 11.99 28.65 -49.85
C SER A 91 11.90 28.75 -48.32
N CYS A 92 12.92 29.33 -47.68
CA CYS A 92 13.07 29.30 -46.23
C CYS A 92 13.20 30.71 -45.62
N LYS A 93 12.32 31.02 -44.66
CA LYS A 93 12.35 32.25 -43.86
C LYS A 93 12.95 31.97 -42.47
N LYS A 94 13.62 32.97 -41.89
CA LYS A 94 14.34 32.86 -40.61
C LYS A 94 13.40 33.01 -39.40
N CYS A 95 13.68 32.28 -38.32
CA CYS A 95 12.96 32.43 -37.05
C CYS A 95 13.31 33.74 -36.31
N THR A 96 12.36 34.28 -35.56
CA THR A 96 12.54 35.53 -34.81
C THR A 96 13.37 35.33 -33.55
N LEU A 97 14.64 35.77 -33.56
CA LEU A 97 15.56 35.65 -32.42
C LEU A 97 14.93 36.11 -31.10
N GLY A 98 15.07 35.30 -30.05
CA GLY A 98 14.52 35.56 -28.71
C GLY A 98 13.00 35.40 -28.57
N LYS A 99 12.27 35.07 -29.64
CA LYS A 99 10.82 34.80 -29.61
C LYS A 99 10.46 33.43 -30.19
N GLU A 100 11.21 32.98 -31.18
CA GLU A 100 10.95 31.76 -31.94
C GLU A 100 12.24 31.04 -32.32
N TYR A 101 12.17 29.71 -32.38
CA TYR A 101 13.28 28.83 -32.75
C TYR A 101 12.83 27.68 -33.67
N MET A 102 13.79 27.01 -34.29
CA MET A 102 13.61 25.71 -34.95
C MET A 102 14.94 24.95 -34.90
N ASP A 103 14.97 23.83 -34.18
CA ASP A 103 16.18 23.08 -33.81
C ASP A 103 16.56 21.94 -34.77
N HIS A 104 15.67 21.59 -35.70
CA HIS A 104 15.85 20.50 -36.67
C HIS A 104 15.59 20.94 -38.12
N TYR A 105 16.08 20.14 -39.07
CA TYR A 105 15.72 20.28 -40.48
C TYR A 105 14.23 19.99 -40.68
N ASN A 106 13.51 20.88 -41.35
CA ASN A 106 12.04 20.87 -41.35
C ASN A 106 11.40 21.47 -42.62
N TYR A 107 10.13 21.19 -42.83
CA TYR A 107 9.27 21.81 -43.85
C TYR A 107 8.05 22.55 -43.23
N ASN A 108 8.12 22.84 -41.93
CA ASN A 108 7.07 23.55 -41.20
C ASN A 108 6.95 24.99 -41.71
N THR A 109 5.76 25.60 -41.73
CA THR A 109 5.58 26.99 -42.19
C THR A 109 5.69 28.04 -41.07
N LYS A 110 5.93 27.60 -39.83
CA LYS A 110 5.99 28.40 -38.61
C LYS A 110 7.08 27.86 -37.70
N CYS A 111 7.80 28.76 -37.02
CA CYS A 111 8.78 28.40 -35.99
C CYS A 111 8.08 27.97 -34.70
N LEU A 112 8.79 27.23 -33.85
CA LEU A 112 8.37 26.95 -32.48
C LEU A 112 8.57 28.20 -31.64
N ARG A 113 7.68 28.49 -30.69
CA ARG A 113 7.85 29.62 -29.76
C ARG A 113 8.86 29.25 -28.68
N CYS A 114 9.74 30.19 -28.33
CA CYS A 114 10.60 30.07 -27.16
C CYS A 114 9.75 29.89 -25.89
N ARG A 115 10.12 28.95 -25.00
CA ARG A 115 9.48 28.84 -23.69
C ARG A 115 10.00 29.92 -22.74
N GLY A 116 9.14 30.38 -21.83
CA GLY A 116 9.60 31.09 -20.64
C GLY A 116 10.21 30.11 -19.63
N CYS A 117 11.08 30.63 -18.75
CA CYS A 117 11.41 29.99 -17.49
C CYS A 117 10.52 30.65 -16.42
N ASP A 118 9.70 29.86 -15.73
CA ASP A 118 8.72 30.41 -14.80
C ASP A 118 9.37 30.69 -13.43
N GLU A 119 9.53 31.97 -13.16
CA GLU A 119 10.12 32.48 -11.92
C GLU A 119 9.30 32.21 -10.67
N GLN A 120 7.97 32.02 -10.78
CA GLN A 120 7.09 31.67 -9.66
C GLN A 120 7.26 30.18 -9.29
N HIS A 121 7.56 29.34 -10.28
CA HIS A 121 7.83 27.92 -10.10
C HIS A 121 9.31 27.61 -9.78
N GLY A 122 10.11 28.61 -9.37
CA GLY A 122 11.48 28.45 -8.89
C GLY A 122 12.55 28.31 -9.97
N MET A 123 12.24 28.64 -11.23
CA MET A 123 13.18 28.52 -12.37
C MET A 123 13.80 29.85 -12.80
N GLU A 124 14.98 29.77 -13.40
CA GLU A 124 15.66 30.86 -14.10
C GLU A 124 16.25 30.41 -15.45
N ILE A 125 16.65 31.38 -16.27
CA ILE A 125 17.26 31.11 -17.59
C ILE A 125 18.71 30.65 -17.39
N GLU A 126 19.03 29.46 -17.89
CA GLU A 126 20.41 28.99 -18.05
C GLU A 126 20.98 29.41 -19.41
N ASN A 127 20.23 29.15 -20.49
CA ASN A 127 20.58 29.55 -21.84
C ASN A 127 19.40 30.27 -22.50
N ASN A 128 19.67 31.45 -23.03
CA ASN A 128 18.70 32.26 -23.77
C ASN A 128 18.29 31.56 -25.07
N CYS A 129 17.04 31.77 -25.49
CA CYS A 129 16.53 31.23 -26.74
C CYS A 129 17.24 31.83 -27.96
N THR A 130 17.75 30.99 -28.85
CA THR A 130 18.32 31.38 -30.14
C THR A 130 17.34 31.04 -31.27
N ILE A 131 17.68 31.37 -32.52
CA ILE A 131 16.88 30.92 -33.68
C ILE A 131 16.85 29.40 -33.83
N ASN A 132 17.84 28.67 -33.29
CA ASN A 132 18.03 27.23 -33.47
C ASN A 132 17.99 26.42 -32.17
N GLN A 133 17.64 27.04 -31.04
CA GLN A 133 17.59 26.38 -29.73
C GLN A 133 16.57 27.06 -28.82
N ASN A 134 15.72 26.27 -28.17
CA ASN A 134 14.77 26.77 -27.16
C ASN A 134 15.50 27.28 -25.90
N THR A 135 14.84 28.11 -25.10
CA THR A 135 15.31 28.51 -23.76
C THR A 135 15.59 27.28 -22.89
N LYS A 136 16.81 27.16 -22.36
CA LYS A 136 17.14 26.19 -21.31
C LYS A 136 16.92 26.86 -19.96
N CYS A 137 16.11 26.23 -19.12
CA CYS A 137 15.82 26.68 -17.76
C CYS A 137 16.48 25.73 -16.78
N LYS A 138 16.96 26.28 -15.66
CA LYS A 138 17.43 25.55 -14.48
C LYS A 138 16.69 26.07 -13.24
N CYS A 139 16.86 25.41 -12.11
CA CYS A 139 16.38 25.94 -10.84
C CYS A 139 17.19 27.17 -10.41
N LYS A 140 16.52 28.10 -9.71
CA LYS A 140 17.16 29.23 -9.03
C LYS A 140 18.09 28.73 -7.93
N THR A 141 19.01 29.59 -7.48
CA THR A 141 19.77 29.36 -6.24
C THR A 141 18.80 29.06 -5.09
N ASP A 142 19.15 28.08 -4.25
CA ASP A 142 18.33 27.56 -3.15
C ASP A 142 17.02 26.85 -3.59
N PHE A 143 16.93 26.41 -4.84
CA PHE A 143 15.88 25.52 -5.35
C PHE A 143 16.47 24.30 -6.10
N PHE A 144 15.78 23.16 -6.05
CA PHE A 144 16.15 21.90 -6.73
C PHE A 144 14.98 21.23 -7.44
N CYS A 145 15.30 20.30 -8.36
CA CYS A 145 14.33 19.41 -8.98
C CYS A 145 14.99 18.03 -9.27
N ASP A 146 14.50 16.97 -8.65
CA ASP A 146 15.06 15.62 -8.75
C ASP A 146 14.65 14.85 -10.02
N SER A 147 13.70 15.40 -10.79
CA SER A 147 12.95 14.68 -11.83
C SER A 147 12.90 15.47 -13.14
N ALA A 148 13.74 15.07 -14.11
CA ALA A 148 13.76 15.66 -15.44
C ALA A 148 12.61 15.14 -16.32
N PRO A 149 11.93 15.98 -17.14
CA PRO A 149 12.16 17.43 -17.30
C PRO A 149 11.55 18.25 -16.15
N CYS A 150 12.33 19.18 -15.61
CA CYS A 150 11.89 20.06 -14.54
C CYS A 150 10.89 21.11 -15.02
N HIS A 151 9.67 21.01 -14.51
CA HIS A 151 8.57 21.97 -14.71
C HIS A 151 8.31 22.85 -13.49
N HIS A 152 8.79 22.43 -12.31
CA HIS A 152 8.75 23.16 -11.05
C HIS A 152 9.97 22.75 -10.23
N CYS A 153 10.56 23.70 -9.51
CA CYS A 153 11.64 23.46 -8.55
C CYS A 153 11.10 23.68 -7.13
N ALA A 154 11.42 22.75 -6.22
CA ALA A 154 11.14 22.89 -4.81
C ALA A 154 12.26 23.69 -4.11
N PRO A 155 11.98 24.46 -3.06
CA PRO A 155 13.03 25.09 -2.25
C PRO A 155 13.87 24.02 -1.55
N CYS A 156 15.16 24.27 -1.39
CA CYS A 156 16.08 23.39 -0.68
C CYS A 156 15.78 23.34 0.83
N ASP A 157 15.95 22.17 1.44
CA ASP A 157 15.85 22.02 2.90
C ASP A 157 16.96 22.79 3.62
N SER A 158 16.63 23.35 4.78
CA SER A 158 17.57 24.03 5.67
C SER A 158 17.84 23.18 6.93
N CYS A 159 19.11 22.84 7.16
CA CYS A 159 19.49 21.99 8.27
C CYS A 159 19.42 22.76 9.60
N ALA A 160 18.49 22.38 10.48
CA ALA A 160 18.23 23.08 11.76
C ALA A 160 19.45 23.13 12.72
N ASN A 161 20.43 22.25 12.53
CA ASN A 161 21.71 22.22 13.26
C ASN A 161 22.87 22.92 12.52
N GLY A 162 22.61 23.52 11.35
CA GLY A 162 23.62 24.12 10.46
C GLY A 162 24.54 23.11 9.76
N ARG A 163 24.28 21.79 9.85
CA ARG A 163 25.19 20.74 9.38
C ARG A 163 24.68 20.07 8.10
N VAL A 164 25.25 20.50 6.99
CA VAL A 164 25.05 19.96 5.65
C VAL A 164 26.06 18.83 5.39
N LEU A 165 25.57 17.66 4.94
CA LEU A 165 26.39 16.55 4.44
C LEU A 165 26.61 16.63 2.93
N GLU A 166 25.55 16.93 2.17
CA GLU A 166 25.62 17.21 0.73
C GLU A 166 24.87 18.53 0.47
N PRO A 167 25.50 19.54 -0.17
CA PRO A 167 24.86 20.81 -0.45
C PRO A 167 23.79 20.65 -1.54
N CYS A 168 22.80 21.55 -1.53
CA CYS A 168 21.78 21.58 -2.56
C CYS A 168 22.40 21.89 -3.94
N THR A 169 21.82 21.30 -4.99
CA THR A 169 22.08 21.65 -6.39
C THR A 169 20.75 21.88 -7.11
N ASP A 170 20.80 22.40 -8.33
CA ASP A 170 19.63 22.51 -9.22
C ASP A 170 18.84 21.18 -9.42
N THR A 171 19.47 20.07 -9.07
CA THR A 171 19.04 18.69 -9.35
C THR A 171 18.93 17.82 -8.09
N LYS A 172 19.30 18.32 -6.90
CA LYS A 172 19.30 17.56 -5.64
C LYS A 172 19.05 18.47 -4.44
N ASN A 173 18.20 18.02 -3.53
CA ASN A 173 17.97 18.69 -2.25
C ASN A 173 19.24 18.72 -1.36
N THR A 174 19.28 19.65 -0.41
CA THR A 174 20.20 19.61 0.73
C THR A 174 20.04 18.29 1.49
N LYS A 175 21.15 17.72 1.94
CA LYS A 175 21.16 16.54 2.84
C LYS A 175 21.77 16.91 4.18
N CYS A 176 21.03 16.76 5.26
CA CYS A 176 21.44 17.18 6.60
C CYS A 176 22.06 16.03 7.43
N GLU A 177 22.90 16.37 8.41
CA GLU A 177 23.35 15.40 9.41
C GLU A 177 22.20 15.08 10.38
N GLU A 178 21.74 13.81 10.39
CA GLU A 178 20.75 13.32 11.35
C GLU A 178 21.27 13.48 12.79
N THR A 179 20.55 14.21 13.63
CA THR A 179 20.90 14.35 15.04
C THR A 179 20.71 13.03 15.78
N GLY A 180 21.79 12.46 16.31
CA GLY A 180 21.79 11.18 17.03
C GLY A 180 21.10 11.22 18.40
N GLU A 181 19.76 11.34 18.43
CA GLU A 181 18.92 11.29 19.65
C GLU A 181 19.12 10.03 20.51
N SER A 182 19.64 8.97 19.88
CA SER A 182 20.05 7.70 20.49
C SER A 182 20.71 7.83 21.87
N ARG A 183 21.54 8.87 22.09
CA ARG A 183 22.27 9.05 23.36
C ARG A 183 21.38 9.36 24.57
N GLN A 184 20.21 9.99 24.39
CA GLN A 184 19.27 10.22 25.50
C GLN A 184 18.49 8.94 25.86
N HIS A 185 18.06 8.18 24.85
CA HIS A 185 17.30 6.94 25.06
C HIS A 185 18.06 5.91 25.91
N PHE A 186 19.38 5.75 25.72
CA PHE A 186 20.17 4.84 26.56
C PHE A 186 20.20 5.24 28.04
N ILE A 187 20.20 6.54 28.35
CA ILE A 187 20.14 7.04 29.75
C ILE A 187 18.78 6.70 30.36
N ILE A 188 17.70 6.97 29.63
CA ILE A 188 16.31 6.69 30.08
C ILE A 188 16.12 5.18 30.31
N ILE A 189 16.57 4.33 29.38
CA ILE A 189 16.52 2.87 29.50
C ILE A 189 17.33 2.39 30.72
N GLY A 190 18.53 2.94 30.94
CA GLY A 190 19.35 2.62 32.12
C GLY A 190 18.67 2.95 33.45
N VAL A 191 18.03 4.12 33.54
CA VAL A 191 17.25 4.52 34.73
C VAL A 191 16.05 3.60 34.95
N ILE A 192 15.31 3.23 33.90
CA ILE A 192 14.17 2.30 34.00
C ILE A 192 14.63 0.93 34.50
N ILE A 193 15.73 0.39 33.96
CA ILE A 193 16.31 -0.90 34.40
C ILE A 193 16.72 -0.82 35.88
N LEU A 194 17.38 0.27 36.31
CA LEU A 194 17.77 0.47 37.70
C LEU A 194 16.56 0.52 38.65
N LEU A 195 15.49 1.24 38.26
CA LEU A 195 14.24 1.30 39.03
C LEU A 195 13.58 -0.08 39.14
N VAL A 196 13.52 -0.86 38.07
CA VAL A 196 12.99 -2.23 38.08
C VAL A 196 13.83 -3.14 39.00
N LEU A 197 15.16 -3.06 38.95
CA LEU A 197 16.05 -3.80 39.84
C LEU A 197 15.83 -3.43 41.31
N VAL A 198 15.69 -2.14 41.63
CA VAL A 198 15.35 -1.67 43.00
C VAL A 198 13.99 -2.21 43.45
N ILE A 199 12.97 -2.17 42.60
CA ILE A 199 11.63 -2.73 42.90
C ILE A 199 11.70 -4.24 43.15
N VAL A 200 12.46 -4.99 42.34
CA VAL A 200 12.68 -6.43 42.53
C VAL A 200 13.42 -6.72 43.83
N VAL A 201 14.48 -5.97 44.16
CA VAL A 201 15.21 -6.12 45.44
C VAL A 201 14.29 -5.82 46.62
N VAL A 202 13.52 -4.72 46.58
CA VAL A 202 12.53 -4.37 47.62
C VAL A 202 11.45 -5.46 47.75
N PHE A 203 10.98 -6.03 46.64
CA PHE A 203 10.02 -7.13 46.65
C PHE A 203 10.61 -8.41 47.26
N LEU A 204 11.86 -8.77 46.92
CA LEU A 204 12.55 -9.91 47.50
C LEU A 204 12.82 -9.73 49.01
N LEU A 205 13.21 -8.52 49.44
CA LEU A 205 13.38 -8.19 50.86
C LEU A 205 12.04 -8.23 51.63
N ARG A 206 10.96 -7.69 51.06
CA ARG A 206 9.60 -7.80 51.61
C ARG A 206 9.14 -9.26 51.69
N LYS A 207 9.39 -10.07 50.65
CA LYS A 207 9.10 -11.50 50.62
C LYS A 207 9.91 -12.28 51.68
N LYS A 208 11.19 -11.94 51.88
CA LYS A 208 12.04 -12.52 52.95
C LYS A 208 11.52 -12.18 54.35
N ARG A 209 11.14 -10.92 54.60
CA ARG A 209 10.55 -10.47 55.89
C ARG A 209 9.21 -11.15 56.17
N ASN A 210 8.33 -11.23 55.17
CA ASN A 210 7.03 -11.91 55.29
C ASN A 210 7.18 -13.43 55.49
N ASN A 211 8.17 -14.06 54.84
CA ASN A 211 8.53 -15.46 55.09
C ASN A 211 9.11 -15.71 56.50
N GLN A 212 9.73 -14.71 57.14
CA GLN A 212 10.13 -14.84 58.55
C GLN A 212 8.93 -14.70 59.51
N GLN A 213 7.95 -13.83 59.23
CA GLN A 213 6.69 -13.83 59.99
C GLN A 213 5.96 -15.18 59.85
N LYS A 214 5.94 -15.79 58.65
CA LYS A 214 5.41 -17.15 58.44
C LYS A 214 6.14 -18.27 59.21
N LYS A 215 7.32 -18.04 59.78
CA LYS A 215 7.99 -19.02 60.66
C LYS A 215 7.56 -18.95 62.13
N HIS A 216 6.82 -17.92 62.54
CA HIS A 216 6.36 -17.76 63.92
C HIS A 216 4.81 -17.79 64.07
N THR A 217 4.11 -18.18 63.01
CA THR A 217 2.65 -18.40 62.99
C THR A 217 2.37 -19.79 62.44
N ILE A 218 2.37 -20.79 63.33
CA ILE A 218 1.94 -22.16 63.02
C ILE A 218 0.41 -22.20 63.02
N SER A 219 -0.14 -23.02 62.13
CA SER A 219 -1.58 -23.29 61.93
C SER A 219 -2.39 -22.19 61.20
N THR A 220 -3.51 -22.65 60.63
CA THR A 220 -4.63 -21.87 60.07
C THR A 220 -4.32 -20.72 59.08
N LYS A 221 -4.03 -21.08 57.82
CA LYS A 221 -4.96 -20.73 56.72
C LYS A 221 -4.85 -21.66 55.51
N HIS A 222 -6.01 -22.05 54.97
CA HIS A 222 -6.21 -22.94 53.82
C HIS A 222 -5.58 -22.36 52.53
N ASN A 223 -4.96 -23.21 51.70
CA ASN A 223 -4.73 -22.87 50.30
C ASN A 223 -6.08 -22.81 49.58
N ILE A 224 -6.47 -21.67 49.00
CA ILE A 224 -7.54 -21.65 48.00
C ILE A 224 -6.87 -21.90 46.65
N GLU A 225 -6.91 -23.15 46.24
CA GLU A 225 -6.69 -23.59 44.87
C GLU A 225 -7.75 -22.94 43.97
N MET A 226 -7.34 -22.36 42.83
CA MET A 226 -8.30 -21.87 41.84
C MET A 226 -8.89 -23.06 41.09
N VAL A 227 -9.95 -23.64 41.66
CA VAL A 227 -10.75 -24.69 41.04
C VAL A 227 -11.16 -24.23 39.63
N PRO A 228 -10.91 -25.03 38.57
CA PRO A 228 -11.38 -24.71 37.23
C PRO A 228 -12.90 -24.63 37.22
N LEU A 229 -13.44 -23.43 36.97
CA LEU A 229 -14.88 -23.22 36.72
C LEU A 229 -15.23 -23.89 35.38
N LYS A 230 -15.53 -25.19 35.42
CA LYS A 230 -16.01 -25.97 34.30
C LYS A 230 -17.49 -25.63 34.05
N TYR A 231 -17.72 -24.53 33.36
CA TYR A 231 -19.04 -24.24 32.79
C TYR A 231 -19.46 -25.39 31.84
N PRO A 232 -20.73 -25.81 31.85
CA PRO A 232 -21.25 -26.77 30.89
C PRO A 232 -21.33 -26.15 29.48
N ASP A 233 -21.36 -27.01 28.46
CA ASP A 233 -21.59 -26.64 27.07
C ASP A 233 -23.10 -26.39 26.84
N ILE A 234 -23.55 -25.18 27.18
CA ILE A 234 -24.94 -24.72 26.98
C ILE A 234 -25.12 -24.24 25.55
N ASP A 235 -26.21 -24.62 24.88
CA ASP A 235 -26.64 -23.90 23.70
C ASP A 235 -27.18 -22.51 24.07
N LEU A 236 -26.47 -21.46 23.66
CA LEU A 236 -26.87 -20.08 23.88
C LEU A 236 -27.89 -19.59 22.84
N SER A 237 -28.18 -20.34 21.77
CA SER A 237 -28.96 -19.90 20.60
C SER A 237 -30.29 -19.23 20.95
N SER A 238 -31.12 -19.88 21.78
CA SER A 238 -32.42 -19.37 22.22
C SER A 238 -32.34 -18.22 23.24
N HIS A 239 -31.14 -17.91 23.74
CA HIS A 239 -30.89 -16.97 24.84
C HIS A 239 -30.06 -15.76 24.42
N ILE A 240 -29.70 -15.64 23.13
CA ILE A 240 -28.87 -14.52 22.64
C ILE A 240 -29.57 -13.17 22.87
N ALA A 241 -30.90 -13.12 22.77
CA ALA A 241 -31.69 -11.94 23.13
C ALA A 241 -31.56 -11.58 24.62
N ASP A 242 -31.77 -12.52 25.53
CA ASP A 242 -31.66 -12.31 26.98
C ASP A 242 -30.26 -11.86 27.43
N ILE A 243 -29.22 -12.31 26.72
CA ILE A 243 -27.82 -11.92 26.92
C ILE A 243 -27.56 -10.52 26.33
N ALA A 244 -28.13 -10.23 25.15
CA ALA A 244 -28.04 -8.92 24.52
C ALA A 244 -28.67 -7.83 25.39
N GLU A 245 -29.75 -8.10 26.12
CA GLU A 245 -30.42 -7.14 26.99
C GLU A 245 -29.55 -6.66 28.17
N GLU A 246 -28.70 -7.52 28.75
CA GLU A 246 -27.89 -7.18 29.94
C GLU A 246 -26.73 -6.23 29.67
N MET A 247 -26.57 -5.76 28.43
CA MET A 247 -25.49 -4.88 27.99
C MET A 247 -26.00 -3.73 27.12
N ASN A 248 -25.26 -2.62 27.10
CA ASN A 248 -25.43 -1.59 26.07
C ASN A 248 -24.64 -1.96 24.79
N LEU A 249 -24.90 -1.27 23.68
CA LEU A 249 -24.32 -1.60 22.37
C LEU A 249 -22.79 -1.46 22.34
N GLU A 250 -22.21 -0.50 23.07
CA GLU A 250 -20.77 -0.30 23.12
C GLU A 250 -20.06 -1.40 23.91
N ASP A 251 -20.68 -1.90 24.99
CA ASP A 251 -20.15 -3.04 25.75
C ASP A 251 -20.28 -4.36 24.97
N VAL A 252 -21.36 -4.58 24.21
CA VAL A 252 -21.44 -5.70 23.25
C VAL A 252 -20.35 -5.58 22.16
N LEU A 253 -20.14 -4.39 21.61
CA LEU A 253 -19.07 -4.12 20.63
C LEU A 253 -17.66 -4.33 21.20
N ARG A 254 -17.43 -4.15 22.51
CA ARG A 254 -16.17 -4.50 23.18
C ARG A 254 -16.04 -5.99 23.40
N LEU A 255 -17.14 -6.63 23.82
CA LEU A 255 -17.22 -8.06 24.08
C LEU A 255 -16.90 -8.89 22.83
N VAL A 256 -17.59 -8.65 21.70
CA VAL A 256 -17.40 -9.47 20.48
C VAL A 256 -16.01 -9.29 19.87
N ARG A 257 -15.44 -8.08 19.91
CA ARG A 257 -14.03 -7.84 19.54
C ARG A 257 -13.06 -8.62 20.43
N LYS A 258 -13.33 -8.68 21.74
CA LYS A 258 -12.47 -9.38 22.70
C LYS A 258 -12.61 -10.91 22.61
N LEU A 259 -13.77 -11.40 22.16
CA LEU A 259 -14.06 -12.80 21.87
C LEU A 259 -13.50 -13.28 20.51
N GLY A 260 -13.06 -12.36 19.64
CA GLY A 260 -12.29 -12.66 18.41
C GLY A 260 -12.95 -12.27 17.09
N VAL A 261 -14.17 -11.71 17.10
CA VAL A 261 -14.90 -11.38 15.86
C VAL A 261 -14.19 -10.29 15.06
N LEU A 262 -14.04 -10.51 13.76
CA LEU A 262 -13.37 -9.59 12.83
C LEU A 262 -14.09 -8.23 12.72
N SER A 263 -13.33 -7.13 12.82
CA SER A 263 -13.84 -5.75 12.74
C SER A 263 -14.70 -5.48 11.50
N SER A 264 -14.33 -6.05 10.34
CA SER A 264 -15.09 -5.91 9.10
C SER A 264 -16.49 -6.52 9.17
N ARG A 265 -16.68 -7.67 9.85
CA ARG A 265 -18.01 -8.26 10.07
C ARG A 265 -18.83 -7.43 11.05
N ILE A 266 -18.18 -6.87 12.08
CA ILE A 266 -18.79 -5.96 13.05
C ILE A 266 -19.27 -4.67 12.37
N GLU A 267 -18.49 -4.13 11.44
CA GLU A 267 -18.83 -2.91 10.69
C GLU A 267 -20.02 -3.10 9.76
N VAL A 268 -20.14 -4.26 9.09
CA VAL A 268 -21.34 -4.63 8.32
C VAL A 268 -22.59 -4.68 9.22
N VAL A 269 -22.56 -5.47 10.31
CA VAL A 269 -23.71 -5.57 11.22
C VAL A 269 -24.07 -4.21 11.84
N LYS A 270 -23.08 -3.36 12.16
CA LYS A 270 -23.32 -2.00 12.63
C LYS A 270 -23.96 -1.12 11.55
N SER A 271 -23.54 -1.26 10.28
CA SER A 271 -24.06 -0.48 9.16
C SER A 271 -25.51 -0.83 8.82
N ASP A 272 -25.86 -2.12 8.82
CA ASP A 272 -27.19 -2.60 8.44
C ASP A 272 -28.26 -2.31 9.50
N ASN A 273 -27.85 -2.04 10.75
CA ASN A 273 -28.76 -1.90 11.91
C ASN A 273 -28.59 -0.54 12.63
N GLN A 274 -28.08 0.50 11.95
CA GLN A 274 -27.76 1.82 12.54
C GLN A 274 -28.88 2.43 13.40
N ASN A 275 -30.14 2.23 13.00
CA ASN A 275 -31.31 2.82 13.68
C ASN A 275 -31.96 1.89 14.73
N ASN A 276 -31.46 0.66 14.93
CA ASN A 276 -32.00 -0.28 15.92
C ASN A 276 -30.88 -0.90 16.76
N ALA A 277 -30.59 -0.27 17.90
CA ALA A 277 -29.54 -0.70 18.82
C ALA A 277 -29.85 -2.02 19.56
N ALA A 278 -31.11 -2.47 19.62
CA ALA A 278 -31.45 -3.77 20.19
C ALA A 278 -31.09 -4.90 19.20
N GLU A 279 -31.58 -4.78 17.97
CA GLU A 279 -31.28 -5.67 16.84
C GLU A 279 -29.77 -5.77 16.58
N ALA A 280 -29.05 -4.64 16.63
CA ALA A 280 -27.60 -4.60 16.46
C ALA A 280 -26.87 -5.41 17.54
N LYS A 281 -27.32 -5.36 18.81
CA LYS A 281 -26.71 -6.17 19.90
C LYS A 281 -26.91 -7.67 19.67
N ILE A 282 -28.13 -8.07 19.29
CA ILE A 282 -28.48 -9.48 19.04
C ILE A 282 -27.62 -10.01 17.90
N LYS A 283 -27.65 -9.36 16.73
CA LYS A 283 -26.89 -9.79 15.54
C LYS A 283 -25.38 -9.85 15.79
N LEU A 284 -24.80 -8.96 16.60
CA LEU A 284 -23.38 -9.03 16.96
C LEU A 284 -23.04 -10.27 17.81
N LEU A 285 -23.94 -10.70 18.69
CA LEU A 285 -23.76 -11.90 19.50
C LEU A 285 -24.06 -13.19 18.71
N GLU A 286 -25.05 -13.18 17.82
CA GLU A 286 -25.29 -14.27 16.85
C GLU A 286 -24.06 -14.48 15.95
N LEU A 287 -23.52 -13.40 15.40
CA LEU A 287 -22.33 -13.37 14.54
C LEU A 287 -21.11 -13.99 15.22
N TRP A 288 -20.93 -13.73 16.51
CA TRP A 288 -19.91 -14.37 17.36
C TRP A 288 -20.22 -15.85 17.59
N TYR A 289 -21.46 -16.17 17.98
CA TYR A 289 -21.84 -17.53 18.36
C TYR A 289 -21.73 -18.51 17.18
N GLN A 290 -22.06 -18.05 15.97
CA GLN A 290 -21.84 -18.78 14.71
C GLN A 290 -20.35 -19.05 14.41
N GLU A 291 -19.44 -18.12 14.72
CA GLU A 291 -17.98 -18.37 14.60
C GLU A 291 -17.46 -19.32 15.69
N LYS A 292 -18.07 -19.29 16.88
CA LYS A 292 -17.55 -19.98 18.06
C LYS A 292 -18.02 -21.44 18.20
N GLY A 293 -19.27 -21.72 17.81
CA GLY A 293 -19.95 -22.99 18.12
C GLY A 293 -20.25 -23.17 19.61
N ILE A 294 -21.00 -24.22 19.96
CA ILE A 294 -21.50 -24.46 21.34
C ILE A 294 -20.34 -24.63 22.35
N THR A 295 -19.33 -25.44 22.00
CA THR A 295 -18.31 -25.90 22.94
C THR A 295 -17.48 -24.77 23.56
N GLY A 296 -17.60 -24.61 24.87
CA GLY A 296 -16.93 -23.58 25.67
C GLY A 296 -17.41 -22.16 25.43
N ALA A 297 -18.48 -21.92 24.64
CA ALA A 297 -18.96 -20.57 24.36
C ALA A 297 -19.42 -19.84 25.62
N TYR A 298 -20.24 -20.50 26.44
CA TYR A 298 -20.73 -19.94 27.70
C TYR A 298 -19.58 -19.60 28.68
N GLY A 299 -18.61 -20.50 28.85
CA GLY A 299 -17.41 -20.24 29.66
C GLY A 299 -16.54 -19.10 29.12
N ALA A 300 -16.39 -18.99 27.80
CA ALA A 300 -15.68 -17.88 27.15
C ALA A 300 -16.41 -16.53 27.35
N LEU A 301 -17.74 -16.52 27.24
CA LEU A 301 -18.59 -15.35 27.47
C LEU A 301 -18.43 -14.81 28.90
N ILE A 302 -18.71 -15.65 29.91
CA ILE A 302 -18.63 -15.25 31.33
C ILE A 302 -17.21 -14.81 31.72
N THR A 303 -16.18 -15.54 31.26
CA THR A 303 -14.78 -15.17 31.51
C THR A 303 -14.44 -13.83 30.86
N THR A 304 -14.93 -13.55 29.65
CA THR A 304 -14.62 -12.30 28.93
C THR A 304 -15.38 -11.10 29.52
N LEU A 305 -16.64 -11.28 29.92
CA LEU A 305 -17.41 -10.26 30.66
C LEU A 305 -16.70 -9.85 31.96
N ARG A 306 -16.26 -10.84 32.76
CA ARG A 306 -15.50 -10.59 34.00
C ARG A 306 -14.16 -9.89 33.74
N ASN A 307 -13.48 -10.22 32.65
CA ASN A 307 -12.23 -9.56 32.21
C ASN A 307 -12.44 -8.14 31.67
N LEU A 308 -13.63 -7.82 31.13
CA LEU A 308 -14.04 -6.47 30.72
C LEU A 308 -14.64 -5.65 31.88
N HIS A 309 -14.55 -6.14 33.12
CA HIS A 309 -15.17 -5.57 34.32
C HIS A 309 -16.72 -5.52 34.31
N LEU A 310 -17.37 -6.14 33.32
CA LEU A 310 -18.83 -6.24 33.17
C LEU A 310 -19.44 -7.30 34.13
N ARG A 311 -19.04 -7.25 35.41
CA ARG A 311 -19.38 -8.28 36.41
C ARG A 311 -20.89 -8.41 36.60
N SER A 312 -21.61 -7.30 36.79
CA SER A 312 -23.07 -7.34 36.95
C SER A 312 -23.81 -7.93 35.74
N ALA A 313 -23.24 -7.89 34.53
CA ALA A 313 -23.83 -8.59 33.39
C ALA A 313 -23.52 -10.09 33.44
N ALA A 314 -22.27 -10.47 33.74
CA ALA A 314 -21.88 -11.87 33.95
C ALA A 314 -22.73 -12.54 35.03
N ASP A 315 -22.79 -11.93 36.22
CA ASP A 315 -23.45 -12.50 37.40
C ASP A 315 -24.97 -12.68 37.16
N LYS A 316 -25.62 -11.77 36.40
CA LYS A 316 -27.02 -11.91 35.96
C LYS A 316 -27.21 -12.97 34.88
N ILE A 317 -26.31 -13.08 33.91
CA ILE A 317 -26.37 -14.12 32.87
C ILE A 317 -26.19 -15.50 33.53
N GLU A 318 -25.25 -15.63 34.47
CA GLU A 318 -25.09 -16.83 35.31
C GLU A 318 -26.37 -17.13 36.12
N GLN A 319 -27.03 -16.11 36.68
CA GLN A 319 -28.32 -16.28 37.36
C GLN A 319 -29.42 -16.77 36.40
N LYS A 320 -29.64 -16.10 35.25
CA LYS A 320 -30.62 -16.54 34.23
C LYS A 320 -30.37 -17.99 33.82
N MET A 321 -29.12 -18.36 33.52
CA MET A 321 -28.73 -19.71 33.13
C MET A 321 -28.93 -20.73 34.27
N SER A 322 -28.63 -20.37 35.53
CA SER A 322 -28.85 -21.27 36.68
C SER A 322 -30.33 -21.64 36.91
N LEU A 323 -31.25 -20.72 36.62
CA LEU A 323 -32.70 -20.95 36.73
C LEU A 323 -33.20 -21.89 35.61
N LEU A 324 -32.63 -21.79 34.40
CA LEU A 324 -32.94 -22.68 33.28
C LEU A 324 -32.55 -24.14 33.59
N PHE A 325 -31.39 -24.37 34.23
CA PHE A 325 -31.03 -25.72 34.69
C PHE A 325 -32.03 -26.29 35.69
N GLN A 326 -32.43 -25.51 36.69
CA GLN A 326 -33.40 -25.94 37.69
C GLN A 326 -34.79 -26.22 37.09
N ASN A 327 -35.19 -25.50 36.05
CA ASN A 327 -36.45 -25.77 35.35
C ASN A 327 -36.38 -27.06 34.52
N ASN A 328 -35.26 -27.32 33.83
CA ASN A 328 -35.10 -28.53 33.01
C ASN A 328 -35.03 -29.82 33.87
N GLU A 329 -34.33 -29.80 35.02
CA GLU A 329 -34.32 -30.96 35.95
C GLU A 329 -35.71 -31.30 36.53
N ASN A 330 -36.65 -30.36 36.51
CA ASN A 330 -38.04 -30.60 36.90
C ASN A 330 -38.93 -31.05 35.71
N LEU A 331 -38.51 -30.82 34.47
CA LEU A 331 -39.24 -31.26 33.28
C LEU A 331 -38.93 -32.72 32.92
N ASP A 332 -37.68 -33.17 33.13
CA ASP A 332 -37.26 -34.58 33.00
C ASP A 332 -37.75 -35.50 34.14
N ARG A 333 -38.77 -35.08 34.91
CA ARG A 333 -39.29 -35.76 36.12
C ARG A 333 -40.81 -35.95 36.16
N ILE A 334 -41.52 -35.71 35.05
CA ILE A 334 -42.99 -35.82 34.94
C ILE A 334 -43.35 -36.90 33.92
#